data_AF-A0AAW2X7C0-F1
#
_entry.id   AF-A0AAW2X7C0-F1
#
_cell.length_a   1.000
_cell.length_b   1.000
_cell.length_c   1.000
_cell.angle_alpha   90.00
_cell.angle_beta   90.00
_cell.angle_gamma   90.00
#
_symmetry.space_group_name_H-M   'P 1'
#
loop_
_entity.id
_entity.type
_entity.pdbx_description
1 polymer ?
#
loop_
_entity_poly.entity_id
_entity_poly.type
_entity_poly.pdbx_seq_one_letter_code
_entity_poly.pdbx_strand_id
1 'polypeptide(L)'
;MDVKMVFLNGFVEEEIYIDHPEGFTVVGEGQKVCRLQRSIYSLKKASRSWNTHFDEVIQGYDFIKNEHDPCVYKKISESSVAYLVLYVDDILLIENEVKVLGDIKAWFSTQFSMKDMGEASYILGIKIYRDRSRRMLGLTQSSYIEKVLKRFKMENSK
;
A
#
# COMPACT_ATOMS: atom_id res chain seq x y z
N MET A 1 6.20 3.73 2.24
CA MET A 1 5.22 3.88 3.33
C MET A 1 4.28 2.70 3.26
N ASP A 2 3.63 2.35 4.36
CA ASP A 2 2.74 1.20 4.48
C ASP A 2 1.40 1.66 5.07
N VAL A 3 0.29 1.30 4.41
CA VAL A 3 -1.07 1.68 4.83
C VAL A 3 -1.61 0.63 5.79
N LYS A 4 -1.94 1.03 7.02
CA LYS A 4 -2.53 0.12 8.00
C LYS A 4 -3.98 -0.21 7.64
N MET A 5 -4.34 -1.48 7.80
CA MET A 5 -5.70 -1.98 7.62
C MET A 5 -6.31 -1.56 6.28
N VAL A 6 -5.53 -1.70 5.21
CA VAL A 6 -5.81 -1.17 3.87
C VAL A 6 -7.25 -1.36 3.38
N PHE A 7 -7.83 -2.55 3.57
CA PHE A 7 -9.18 -2.85 3.09
C PHE A 7 -10.28 -2.10 3.83
N LEU A 8 -10.07 -1.75 5.10
CA LEU A 8 -11.03 -0.99 5.91
C LEU A 8 -11.15 0.47 5.45
N ASN A 9 -10.17 0.97 4.68
CA ASN A 9 -10.25 2.30 4.09
C ASN A 9 -11.20 2.32 2.87
N GLY A 10 -11.41 1.18 2.20
CA GLY A 10 -12.33 1.08 1.07
C GLY A 10 -13.81 1.14 1.49
N PHE A 11 -14.65 1.77 0.68
CA PHE A 11 -16.10 1.77 0.88
C PHE A 11 -16.77 0.59 0.14
N VAL A 12 -17.86 0.10 0.71
CA VAL A 12 -18.70 -0.92 0.06
C VAL A 12 -19.86 -0.21 -0.62
N GLU A 13 -19.96 -0.35 -1.94
CA GLU A 13 -21.06 0.21 -2.73
C GLU A 13 -22.30 -0.67 -2.64
N GLU A 14 -22.11 -1.99 -2.56
CA GLU A 14 -23.20 -2.94 -2.44
C GLU A 14 -23.78 -3.00 -1.04
N GLU A 15 -25.04 -3.40 -0.99
CA GLU A 15 -25.70 -3.72 0.26
C GLU A 15 -25.33 -5.14 0.70
N ILE A 16 -24.30 -5.25 1.54
CA ILE A 16 -23.83 -6.53 2.09
C ILE A 16 -24.18 -6.60 3.58
N TYR A 17 -24.78 -7.71 3.98
CA TYR A 17 -25.06 -8.04 5.36
C TYR A 17 -24.19 -9.22 5.82
N ILE A 18 -23.68 -9.15 7.04
CA ILE A 18 -22.89 -10.20 7.68
C ILE A 18 -23.50 -10.55 9.03
N ASP A 19 -23.29 -11.80 9.46
CA ASP A 19 -23.56 -12.18 10.84
C ASP A 19 -22.68 -11.39 11.81
N HIS A 20 -23.13 -11.32 13.06
CA HIS A 20 -22.32 -10.71 14.11
C HIS A 20 -20.96 -11.43 14.23
N PRO A 21 -19.85 -10.68 14.34
CA PRO A 21 -18.57 -11.28 14.58
C PRO A 21 -18.56 -12.03 15.91
N GLU A 22 -17.75 -13.09 15.99
CA GLU A 22 -17.58 -13.87 17.20
C GLU A 22 -17.16 -12.97 18.38
N GLY A 23 -17.85 -13.11 19.52
CA GLY A 23 -17.65 -12.24 20.70
C GLY A 23 -18.51 -10.97 20.73
N PHE A 24 -19.30 -10.70 19.68
CA PHE A 24 -20.29 -9.62 19.68
C PHE A 24 -21.70 -10.17 19.96
N THR A 25 -22.15 -10.09 21.21
CA THR A 25 -23.50 -10.50 21.62
C THR A 25 -24.34 -9.28 21.97
N VAL A 26 -25.44 -9.07 21.24
CA VAL A 26 -26.44 -8.06 21.59
C VAL A 26 -27.53 -8.72 22.41
N VAL A 27 -27.67 -8.33 23.68
CA VAL A 27 -28.69 -8.88 24.58
C VAL A 27 -30.06 -8.30 24.21
N GLY A 28 -31.03 -9.16 23.90
CA GLY A 28 -32.43 -8.77 23.70
C GLY A 28 -32.82 -8.38 22.27
N GLU A 29 -31.87 -8.41 21.32
CA GLU A 29 -32.16 -8.29 19.89
C GLU A 29 -31.96 -9.67 19.24
N GLY A 30 -32.96 -10.22 18.55
CA GLY A 30 -32.94 -11.57 17.97
C GLY A 30 -31.89 -11.79 16.86
N GLN A 31 -32.22 -12.53 15.80
CA GLN A 31 -31.35 -12.72 14.61
C GLN A 31 -31.24 -11.42 13.79
N LYS A 32 -30.51 -10.42 14.30
CA LYS A 32 -30.10 -9.25 13.51
C LYS A 32 -28.75 -9.52 12.85
N VAL A 33 -28.53 -8.84 11.73
CA VAL A 33 -27.31 -8.87 10.93
C VAL A 33 -26.71 -7.47 10.85
N CYS A 34 -25.41 -7.37 10.64
CA CYS A 34 -24.73 -6.09 10.44
C CYS A 34 -24.70 -5.73 8.96
N ARG A 35 -25.04 -4.48 8.63
CA ARG A 35 -24.76 -3.92 7.30
C ARG A 35 -23.30 -3.48 7.23
N LEU A 36 -22.57 -3.96 6.24
CA LEU A 36 -21.16 -3.66 6.08
C LEU A 36 -20.97 -2.32 5.35
N GLN A 37 -20.31 -1.36 6.01
CA GLN A 37 -20.06 -0.02 5.44
C GLN A 37 -18.66 0.13 4.83
N ARG A 38 -17.69 -0.63 5.34
CA ARG A 38 -16.29 -0.60 4.91
C ARG A 38 -15.87 -1.97 4.41
N SER A 39 -15.00 -2.00 3.41
CA SER A 39 -14.55 -3.25 2.82
C SER A 39 -13.73 -4.06 3.84
N ILE A 40 -13.80 -5.38 3.73
CA ILE A 40 -13.00 -6.31 4.55
C ILE A 40 -12.28 -7.28 3.62
N TYR A 41 -11.15 -7.84 4.06
CA TYR A 41 -10.26 -8.66 3.23
C TYR A 41 -10.96 -9.79 2.46
N SER A 42 -11.97 -10.42 3.07
CA SER A 42 -12.70 -11.54 2.49
C SER A 42 -13.66 -11.15 1.35
N LEU A 43 -13.92 -9.86 1.13
CA LEU A 43 -14.74 -9.43 0.01
C LEU A 43 -13.95 -9.54 -1.29
N LYS A 44 -14.57 -10.15 -2.30
CA LYS A 44 -14.02 -10.23 -3.68
C LYS A 44 -13.63 -8.86 -4.25
N LYS A 45 -14.28 -7.78 -3.79
CA LYS A 45 -14.07 -6.40 -4.26
C LYS A 45 -13.21 -5.56 -3.32
N ALA A 46 -12.69 -6.10 -2.22
CA ALA A 46 -11.96 -5.33 -1.20
C ALA A 46 -10.82 -4.49 -1.77
N SER A 47 -9.94 -5.11 -2.57
CA SER A 47 -8.81 -4.43 -3.21
C SER A 47 -9.25 -3.34 -4.19
N ARG A 48 -10.36 -3.57 -4.91
CA ARG A 48 -10.91 -2.58 -5.85
C ARG A 48 -11.50 -1.39 -5.11
N SER A 49 -12.30 -1.63 -4.06
CA SER A 49 -12.86 -0.58 -3.21
C SER A 49 -11.77 0.30 -2.59
N TRP A 50 -10.67 -0.33 -2.14
CA TRP A 50 -9.50 0.41 -1.67
C TRP A 50 -8.87 1.24 -2.79
N ASN A 51 -8.56 0.64 -3.93
CA ASN A 51 -7.89 1.33 -5.03
C ASN A 51 -8.72 2.51 -5.56
N THR A 52 -10.05 2.36 -5.69
CA THR A 52 -10.95 3.46 -6.07
C THR A 52 -10.88 4.60 -5.06
N HIS A 53 -10.99 4.30 -3.76
CA HIS A 53 -10.93 5.35 -2.74
C HIS A 53 -9.57 6.05 -2.69
N PHE A 54 -8.48 5.29 -2.82
CA PHE A 54 -7.13 5.86 -2.90
C PHE A 54 -6.98 6.78 -4.12
N ASP A 55 -7.48 6.35 -5.29
CA ASP A 55 -7.44 7.10 -6.54
C ASP A 55 -8.16 8.45 -6.43
N GLU A 56 -9.34 8.48 -5.81
CA GLU A 56 -10.09 9.71 -5.53
C GLU A 56 -9.31 10.66 -4.62
N VAL A 57 -8.75 10.14 -3.52
CA VAL A 57 -8.00 10.94 -2.54
C VAL A 57 -6.73 11.52 -3.16
N ILE A 58 -5.97 10.72 -3.90
CA ILE A 58 -4.66 11.14 -4.44
C ILE A 58 -4.80 12.14 -5.60
N GLN A 59 -5.85 12.01 -6.42
CA GLN A 59 -6.17 13.00 -7.45
C GLN A 59 -6.55 14.36 -6.85
N GLY A 60 -7.19 14.37 -5.67
CA GLY A 60 -7.44 15.59 -4.89
C GLY A 60 -6.17 16.29 -4.39
N TYR A 61 -5.00 15.65 -4.54
CA TYR A 61 -3.69 16.21 -4.23
C TYR A 61 -2.80 16.35 -5.47
N ASP A 62 -3.41 16.60 -6.63
CA ASP A 62 -2.80 16.86 -7.94
C ASP A 62 -1.89 15.74 -8.48
N PHE A 63 -2.00 14.53 -7.94
CA PHE A 63 -1.37 13.38 -8.57
C PHE A 63 -2.22 12.90 -9.73
N ILE A 64 -1.58 12.71 -10.88
CA ILE A 64 -2.21 12.22 -12.09
C ILE A 64 -1.84 10.75 -12.23
N LYS A 65 -2.86 9.89 -12.30
CA LYS A 65 -2.70 8.46 -12.57
C LYS A 65 -2.10 8.25 -13.96
N ASN A 66 -1.16 7.32 -14.09
CA ASN A 66 -0.58 6.94 -15.36
C ASN A 66 -1.57 6.08 -16.16
N GLU A 67 -1.74 6.37 -17.45
CA GLU A 67 -2.67 5.68 -18.34
C GLU A 67 -2.25 4.25 -18.68
N HIS A 68 -0.94 3.98 -18.71
CA HIS A 68 -0.38 2.68 -19.07
C HIS A 68 -0.13 1.79 -17.85
N ASP A 69 0.07 2.39 -16.67
CA ASP A 69 0.23 1.67 -15.41
C ASP A 69 -0.61 2.34 -14.31
N PRO A 70 -1.85 1.87 -14.07
CA PRO A 70 -2.75 2.42 -13.07
C PRO A 70 -2.26 2.36 -11.62
N CYS A 71 -1.15 1.67 -11.35
CA CYS A 71 -0.50 1.66 -10.03
C CYS A 71 0.51 2.80 -9.86
N VAL A 72 0.83 3.53 -10.94
CA VAL A 72 1.80 4.62 -10.96
C VAL A 72 1.08 5.95 -11.07
N TYR A 73 1.45 6.90 -10.22
CA TYR A 73 0.98 8.27 -10.23
C TYR A 73 2.16 9.23 -10.36
N LYS A 74 1.93 10.37 -10.99
CA LYS A 74 2.93 11.43 -11.13
C LYS A 74 2.34 12.77 -10.70
N LYS A 75 3.15 13.60 -10.03
CA LYS A 75 2.86 15.00 -9.76
C LYS A 75 4.06 15.81 -10.22
N ILE A 76 3.83 16.79 -11.10
CA ILE A 76 4.87 17.63 -11.69
C ILE A 76 4.56 19.07 -11.33
N SER A 77 5.55 19.77 -10.80
CA SER A 77 5.56 21.23 -10.65
C SER A 77 6.75 21.81 -11.44
N GLU A 78 6.94 23.12 -11.39
CA GLU A 78 8.03 23.79 -12.14
C GLU A 78 9.43 23.24 -11.79
N SER A 79 9.66 22.86 -10.53
CA SER A 79 10.96 22.39 -10.03
C SER A 79 10.93 21.01 -9.37
N SER A 80 9.74 20.42 -9.18
CA SER A 80 9.56 19.17 -8.45
C SER A 80 8.86 18.11 -9.28
N VAL A 81 9.32 16.87 -9.18
CA VAL A 81 8.74 15.71 -9.84
C VAL A 81 8.62 14.60 -8.82
N ALA A 82 7.39 14.29 -8.47
CA ALA A 82 7.05 13.17 -7.60
C ALA A 82 6.46 12.02 -8.42
N TYR A 83 6.97 10.81 -8.16
CA TYR A 83 6.33 9.57 -8.57
C TYR A 83 5.86 8.80 -7.35
N LEU A 84 4.68 8.21 -7.46
CA LEU A 84 4.13 7.31 -6.48
C LEU A 84 3.81 5.99 -7.16
N VAL A 85 4.22 4.89 -6.54
CA VAL A 85 3.82 3.53 -6.95
C VAL A 85 3.05 2.90 -5.79
N LEU A 86 1.79 2.54 -6.04
CA LEU A 86 0.92 1.87 -5.09
C LEU A 86 0.90 0.37 -5.40
N TYR A 87 1.15 -0.46 -4.38
CA TYR A 87 0.87 -1.89 -4.43
C TYR A 87 0.12 -2.32 -3.19
N VAL A 88 -1.21 -2.45 -3.31
CA VAL A 88 -2.09 -2.79 -2.19
C VAL A 88 -1.87 -1.85 -1.00
N ASP A 89 -1.11 -2.26 0.02
CA ASP A 89 -0.74 -1.53 1.23
C ASP A 89 0.61 -0.81 1.14
N ASP A 90 1.52 -1.25 0.25
CA ASP A 90 2.82 -0.63 0.04
C ASP A 90 2.73 0.60 -0.87
N ILE A 91 3.38 1.69 -0.46
CA ILE A 91 3.54 2.92 -1.26
C ILE A 91 5.02 3.26 -1.41
N LEU A 92 5.53 3.26 -2.64
CA LEU A 92 6.84 3.79 -2.97
C LEU A 92 6.71 5.24 -3.44
N LEU A 93 7.45 6.15 -2.80
CA LEU A 93 7.52 7.56 -3.17
C LEU A 93 8.92 7.88 -3.68
N ILE A 94 8.98 8.57 -4.81
CA ILE A 94 10.20 9.03 -5.45
C ILE A 94 10.04 10.52 -5.71
N GLU A 95 10.98 11.33 -5.26
CA GLU A 95 10.93 12.79 -5.38
C GLU A 95 12.38 13.33 -5.42
N ASN A 96 12.60 14.46 -6.09
CA ASN A 96 13.94 15.04 -6.29
C ASN A 96 14.40 16.00 -5.16
N GLU A 97 13.52 16.35 -4.22
CA GLU A 97 13.69 17.23 -3.07
C GLU A 97 13.14 16.59 -1.79
N VAL A 98 14.01 16.35 -0.81
CA VAL A 98 13.65 15.65 0.45
C VAL A 98 12.54 16.37 1.23
N LYS A 99 12.47 17.70 1.15
CA LYS A 99 11.45 18.48 1.83
C LYS A 99 10.06 18.22 1.24
N VAL A 100 9.92 18.29 -0.07
CA VAL A 100 8.66 18.00 -0.79
C VAL A 100 8.21 16.56 -0.54
N LEU A 101 9.15 15.61 -0.53
CA LEU A 101 8.86 14.23 -0.13
C LEU A 101 8.27 14.14 1.29
N GLY A 102 8.82 14.92 2.23
CA GLY A 102 8.32 15.03 3.61
C GLY A 102 6.89 15.57 3.68
N ASP A 103 6.60 16.61 2.90
CA ASP A 103 5.26 17.22 2.84
C ASP A 103 4.22 16.23 2.27
N ILE A 104 4.59 15.48 1.22
CA ILE A 104 3.74 14.41 0.66
C ILE A 104 3.46 13.33 1.70
N LYS A 105 4.48 12.86 2.43
CA LYS A 105 4.34 11.85 3.49
C LYS A 105 3.44 12.35 4.63
N ALA A 106 3.61 13.60 5.04
CA ALA A 106 2.80 14.22 6.08
C ALA A 106 1.34 14.31 5.65
N TRP A 107 1.10 14.77 4.41
CA TRP A 107 -0.24 14.82 3.84
C TRP A 107 -0.91 13.44 3.79
N PHE A 108 -0.21 12.41 3.31
CA PHE A 108 -0.74 11.03 3.32
C PHE A 108 -1.15 10.57 4.71
N SER A 109 -0.37 10.94 5.73
CA SER A 109 -0.65 10.58 7.12
C SER A 109 -1.87 11.31 7.70
N THR A 110 -2.36 12.36 7.04
CA THR A 110 -3.65 13.01 7.38
C THR A 110 -4.85 12.30 6.74
N GLN A 111 -4.64 11.60 5.62
CA GLN A 111 -5.69 10.90 4.88
C GLN A 111 -5.88 9.47 5.36
N PHE A 112 -4.78 8.77 5.64
CA PHE A 112 -4.78 7.36 6.01
C PHE A 112 -3.91 7.11 7.25
N SER A 113 -4.18 6.01 7.96
CA SER A 113 -3.27 5.54 9.01
C SER A 113 -2.02 4.94 8.38
N MET A 114 -0.94 5.70 8.38
CA MET A 114 0.29 5.37 7.68
C MET A 114 1.40 4.93 8.63
N LYS A 115 2.30 4.08 8.12
CA LYS A 115 3.62 3.81 8.70
C LYS A 115 4.70 4.25 7.71
N ASP A 116 5.56 5.18 8.12
CA ASP A 116 6.77 5.48 7.35
C ASP A 116 7.82 4.40 7.61
N MET A 117 8.37 3.85 6.52
CA MET A 117 9.38 2.79 6.54
C MET A 117 10.78 3.36 6.25
N GLY A 118 10.92 4.68 6.12
CA GLY A 118 12.19 5.35 5.85
C GLY A 118 12.58 5.34 4.37
N GLU A 119 13.88 5.33 4.10
CA GLU A 119 14.39 5.18 2.73
C GLU A 119 14.06 3.78 2.19
N ALA A 120 13.65 3.72 0.93
CA ALA A 120 13.23 2.48 0.29
C ALA A 120 14.40 1.48 0.25
N SER A 121 14.29 0.41 1.04
CA SER A 121 15.26 -0.70 1.12
C SER A 121 14.66 -2.02 0.66
N TYR A 122 13.33 -2.13 0.64
CA TYR A 122 12.58 -3.25 0.11
C TYR A 122 11.29 -2.75 -0.56
N ILE A 123 10.89 -3.45 -1.61
CA ILE A 123 9.56 -3.33 -2.23
C ILE A 123 9.19 -4.69 -2.80
N LEU A 124 7.97 -5.20 -2.54
CA LEU A 124 7.50 -6.46 -3.12
C LEU A 124 8.45 -7.66 -2.88
N GLY A 125 9.13 -7.69 -1.74
CA GLY A 125 10.13 -8.71 -1.44
C GLY A 125 11.45 -8.60 -2.23
N ILE A 126 11.62 -7.55 -3.03
CA ILE A 126 12.87 -7.20 -3.71
C ILE A 126 13.62 -6.20 -2.84
N LYS A 127 14.87 -6.51 -2.50
CA LYS A 127 15.76 -5.60 -1.81
C LYS A 127 16.30 -4.57 -2.78
N ILE A 128 16.24 -3.31 -2.39
CA ILE A 128 16.81 -2.18 -3.12
C ILE A 128 18.14 -1.83 -2.47
N TYR A 129 19.19 -1.80 -3.29
CA TYR A 129 20.50 -1.29 -2.92
C TYR A 129 20.76 0.03 -3.64
N ARG A 130 21.10 1.08 -2.90
CA ARG A 130 21.39 2.39 -3.48
C ARG A 130 22.71 2.92 -2.94
N ASP A 131 23.67 3.11 -3.82
CA ASP A 131 24.93 3.81 -3.53
C ASP A 131 24.94 5.15 -4.27
N ARG A 132 24.72 6.23 -3.53
CA ARG A 132 24.67 7.59 -4.11
C ARG A 132 26.04 8.07 -4.57
N SER A 133 27.12 7.66 -3.89
CA SER A 133 28.49 8.06 -4.23
C SER A 133 28.93 7.48 -5.57
N ARG A 134 28.55 6.23 -5.83
CA ARG A 134 28.82 5.51 -7.09
C ARG A 134 27.72 5.67 -8.13
N ARG A 135 26.62 6.37 -7.79
CA ARG A 135 25.40 6.49 -8.60
C ARG A 135 24.84 5.13 -9.03
N MET A 136 24.94 4.13 -8.15
CA MET A 136 24.46 2.78 -8.42
C MET A 136 23.10 2.55 -7.77
N LEU A 137 22.21 1.92 -8.53
CA LEU A 137 20.97 1.34 -8.05
C LEU A 137 20.98 -0.14 -8.43
N GLY A 138 20.79 -1.00 -7.44
CA GLY A 138 20.75 -2.45 -7.61
C GLY A 138 19.48 -3.03 -7.00
N LEU A 139 19.01 -4.11 -7.58
CA LEU A 139 17.89 -4.90 -7.09
C LEU A 139 18.37 -6.32 -6.82
N THR A 140 17.98 -6.90 -5.69
CA THR A 140 18.33 -8.29 -5.38
C THR A 140 17.21 -8.99 -4.61
N GLN A 141 17.09 -10.29 -4.82
CA GLN A 141 16.22 -11.18 -4.07
C GLN A 141 17.04 -12.24 -3.31
N SER A 142 18.28 -11.92 -2.91
CA SER A 142 19.16 -12.86 -2.19
C SER A 142 18.46 -13.51 -0.98
N SER A 143 17.71 -12.74 -0.20
CA SER A 143 16.94 -13.25 0.94
C SER A 143 15.88 -14.29 0.55
N TYR A 144 15.28 -14.16 -0.64
CA TYR A 144 14.35 -15.17 -1.15
C TYR A 144 15.08 -16.42 -1.61
N ILE A 145 16.20 -16.27 -2.33
CA ILE A 145 17.05 -17.38 -2.77
C ILE A 145 17.54 -18.19 -1.56
N GLU A 146 18.04 -17.52 -0.51
CA GLU A 146 18.47 -18.16 0.73
C GLU A 146 17.32 -18.92 1.41
N LYS A 147 16.11 -18.36 1.46
CA LYS A 147 14.92 -19.05 1.99
C LYS A 147 14.57 -20.30 1.17
N VAL A 148 14.68 -20.23 -0.15
CA VAL A 148 14.43 -21.38 -1.04
C VAL A 148 15.48 -22.47 -0.79
N LEU A 149 16.77 -22.12 -0.77
CA LEU A 149 17.85 -23.06 -0.48
C LEU A 149 17.66 -23.74 0.87
N LYS A 150 17.32 -22.97 1.91
CA LYS A 150 16.99 -23.50 3.23
C LYS A 150 15.81 -24.46 3.22
N ARG A 151 14.72 -24.11 2.53
CA ARG A 151 13.52 -24.95 2.41
C ARG A 151 13.83 -26.31 1.80
N PHE A 152 14.72 -26.36 0.81
CA PHE A 152 15.11 -27.60 0.13
C PHE A 152 16.40 -28.23 0.68
N LYS A 153 16.95 -27.72 1.80
CA LYS A 153 18.19 -28.19 2.43
C LYS A 153 19.40 -28.15 1.50
N MET A 154 19.47 -27.14 0.65
CA MET A 154 20.54 -26.92 -0.34
C MET A 154 21.50 -25.78 0.05
N GLU A 155 21.52 -25.37 1.32
CA GLU A 155 22.34 -24.25 1.82
C GLU A 155 23.85 -24.46 1.60
N ASN A 156 24.29 -25.72 1.50
CA ASN A 156 25.69 -26.12 1.29
C ASN A 156 25.91 -26.92 0.00
N SER A 157 24.93 -26.93 -0.91
CA SER A 157 25.07 -27.63 -2.19
C SER A 157 26.07 -26.90 -3.09
N LYS A 158 27.01 -27.65 -3.67
CA LYS A 158 28.01 -27.13 -4.61
C LYS A 158 27.42 -26.88 -6.00
#